data_AF-R0AGQ1-F1
#
_entry.id   AF-R0AGQ1-F1
#
_cell.length_a   1.000
_cell.length_b   1.000
_cell.length_c   1.000
_cell.angle_alpha   90.00
_cell.angle_beta   90.00
_cell.angle_gamma   90.00
#
_symmetry.space_group_name_H-M   'P 1'
#
loop_
_entity.id
_entity.type
_entity.pdbx_description
1 polymer ?
#
loop_
_entity_poly.entity_id
_entity_poly.type
_entity_poly.pdbx_seq_one_letter_code
_entity_poly.pdbx_strand_id
1 'polypeptide(L)'
;MPPYKWGVCLDFDTYDIGLFQTVVQYTADEAGEMAIIMSPVTMIHVKKSNIRELQTPPQFSYGEKIVPHNHFDINGIVVGIYWHFKLNCFYYRIRIGDKIKSKRYFEKDLISFEDSAERRI
;
A
#
# COMPACT_ATOMS: atom_id res chain seq x y z
N MET A 1 11.15 0.69 20.02
CA MET A 1 11.17 0.77 18.54
C MET A 1 10.33 1.97 18.13
N PRO A 2 10.81 2.81 17.20
CA PRO A 2 10.02 3.92 16.68
C PRO A 2 8.72 3.42 16.04
N PRO A 3 7.61 4.19 16.12
CA PRO A 3 6.33 3.77 15.57
C PRO A 3 6.42 3.63 14.05
N TYR A 4 5.74 2.61 13.50
CA TYR A 4 5.60 2.47 12.06
C TYR A 4 4.77 3.61 11.50
N LYS A 5 5.24 4.16 10.38
CA LYS A 5 4.58 5.23 9.64
C LYS A 5 4.31 4.80 8.21
N TRP A 6 3.42 5.54 7.56
CA TRP A 6 3.11 5.37 6.14
C TRP A 6 3.55 6.60 5.37
N GLY A 7 4.02 6.39 4.14
CA GLY A 7 4.47 7.47 3.29
C GLY A 7 4.54 7.06 1.83
N VAL A 8 4.68 8.04 0.94
CA VAL A 8 4.98 7.80 -0.47
C VAL A 8 6.48 7.89 -0.65
N CYS A 9 7.11 6.82 -1.15
CA CYS A 9 8.52 6.86 -1.49
C CYS A 9 8.69 7.62 -2.82
N LEU A 10 9.50 8.67 -2.80
CA LEU A 10 9.83 9.52 -3.95
C LEU A 10 11.31 9.41 -4.31
N ASP A 11 11.98 8.38 -3.80
CA ASP A 11 13.37 8.09 -4.10
C ASP A 11 13.48 7.41 -5.47
N PHE A 12 14.01 8.12 -6.47
CA PHE A 12 14.10 7.62 -7.83
C PHE A 12 15.05 6.41 -7.95
N ASP A 13 16.04 6.30 -7.07
CA ASP A 13 16.99 5.18 -7.06
C ASP A 13 16.31 3.85 -6.69
N THR A 14 15.07 3.93 -6.16
CA THR A 14 14.25 2.76 -5.84
C THR A 14 13.28 2.36 -6.95
N TYR A 15 13.39 2.95 -8.15
CA TYR A 15 12.54 2.66 -9.29
C TYR A 15 12.60 1.19 -9.72
N ASP A 16 13.81 0.62 -9.85
CA ASP A 16 14.00 -0.75 -10.35
C ASP A 16 13.45 -1.82 -9.40
N ILE A 17 13.33 -1.50 -8.11
CA ILE A 17 12.72 -2.36 -7.09
C ILE A 17 11.24 -2.03 -6.85
N GLY A 18 10.66 -1.13 -7.64
CA GLY A 18 9.23 -0.81 -7.65
C GLY A 18 8.74 0.04 -6.48
N LEU A 19 9.63 0.72 -5.73
CA LEU A 19 9.22 1.57 -4.61
C LEU A 19 8.99 3.04 -5.02
N PHE A 20 9.56 3.51 -6.13
CA PHE A 20 9.32 4.88 -6.58
C PHE A 20 7.83 5.15 -6.86
N GLN A 21 7.28 6.19 -6.23
CA GLN A 21 5.87 6.56 -6.18
C GLN A 21 4.92 5.50 -5.60
N THR A 22 5.45 4.58 -4.81
CA THR A 22 4.69 3.54 -4.09
C THR A 22 4.48 3.97 -2.64
N VAL A 23 3.32 3.61 -2.06
CA VAL A 23 3.08 3.78 -0.62
C VAL A 23 3.81 2.69 0.12
N VAL A 24 4.61 3.10 1.11
CA VAL A 24 5.48 2.25 1.91
C VAL A 24 5.15 2.39 3.39
N GLN A 25 5.30 1.29 4.12
CA GLN A 25 5.41 1.34 5.57
C GLN A 25 6.88 1.46 5.93
N TYR A 26 7.23 2.36 6.85
CA TYR A 26 8.61 2.59 7.24
C TYR A 26 8.74 2.91 8.73
N THR A 27 9.96 2.80 9.25
CA THR A 27 10.35 3.35 10.54
C THR A 27 11.55 4.28 10.36
N ALA A 28 11.72 5.26 11.25
CA ALA A 28 12.89 6.13 11.21
C ALA A 28 14.07 5.44 11.90
N ASP A 29 15.28 5.70 11.43
CA ASP A 29 16.49 5.34 12.18
C ASP A 29 16.61 6.20 13.47
N GLU A 30 17.59 5.86 14.32
CA GLU A 30 17.79 6.54 15.60
C GLU A 30 18.14 8.03 15.42
N ALA A 31 18.86 8.38 14.36
CA ALA A 31 19.20 9.76 14.00
C ALA A 31 18.02 10.54 13.40
N GLY A 32 17.03 9.83 12.85
CA GLY A 32 15.86 10.41 12.18
C GLY A 32 16.14 10.94 10.76
N GLU A 33 17.29 10.62 10.17
CA GLU A 33 17.70 11.03 8.83
C GLU A 33 17.31 10.02 7.76
N MET A 34 17.34 8.74 8.12
CA MET A 34 17.00 7.63 7.24
C MET A 34 15.66 7.02 7.63
N ALA A 35 15.02 6.43 6.63
CA ALA A 35 13.84 5.62 6.78
C ALA A 35 14.16 4.19 6.35
N ILE A 36 13.80 3.22 7.19
CA ILE A 36 13.91 1.79 6.92
C ILE A 36 12.53 1.32 6.45
N ILE A 37 12.44 0.89 5.19
CA ILE A 37 11.21 0.36 4.61
C ILE A 37 10.93 -1.03 5.21
N MET A 38 9.69 -1.19 5.66
CA MET A 38 9.16 -2.42 6.25
C MET A 38 8.17 -3.12 5.32
N SER A 39 7.58 -2.40 4.37
CA SER A 39 6.66 -2.93 3.37
C SER A 39 6.59 -2.00 2.15
N PRO A 40 6.47 -2.51 0.91
CA PRO A 40 6.34 -3.92 0.52
C PRO A 40 7.66 -4.70 0.46
N VAL A 41 8.81 -4.02 0.40
CA VAL A 41 10.14 -4.64 0.38
C VAL A 41 10.87 -4.24 1.66
N THR A 42 11.30 -5.21 2.46
CA THR A 42 11.87 -4.98 3.79
C THR A 42 13.35 -4.58 3.74
N MET A 43 13.81 -3.89 4.79
CA MET A 43 15.22 -3.57 5.05
C MET A 43 15.90 -2.66 4.01
N ILE A 44 15.12 -1.98 3.18
CA ILE A 44 15.62 -0.94 2.27
C ILE A 44 15.77 0.37 3.04
N HIS A 45 16.92 1.01 2.92
CA HIS A 45 17.19 2.30 3.55
C HIS A 45 17.05 3.39 2.49
N VAL A 46 16.26 4.40 2.79
CA VAL A 46 16.09 5.60 1.95
C VAL A 46 16.23 6.85 2.80
N LYS A 47 16.60 7.97 2.19
CA LYS A 47 16.59 9.25 2.91
C LYS A 47 15.16 9.57 3.33
N LYS A 48 14.95 9.96 4.58
CA LYS A 48 13.62 10.33 5.08
C LYS A 48 13.03 11.51 4.29
N SER A 49 13.86 12.42 3.79
CA SER A 49 13.42 13.52 2.92
C SER A 49 12.82 13.05 1.58
N ASN A 50 13.13 11.83 1.16
CA ASN A 50 12.55 11.21 -0.03
C ASN A 50 11.24 10.47 0.28
N ILE A 51 10.77 10.47 1.54
CA ILE A 51 9.46 9.95 1.89
C ILE A 51 8.53 11.11 2.21
N ARG A 52 7.44 11.21 1.46
CA ARG A 52 6.32 12.08 1.84
C ARG A 52 5.44 11.34 2.84
N GLU A 53 5.54 11.70 4.11
CA GLU A 53 4.71 11.13 5.18
C GLU A 53 3.22 11.36 4.91
N LEU A 54 2.42 10.30 5.12
CA LEU A 54 0.97 10.34 5.04
C LEU A 54 0.38 10.39 6.44
N GLN A 55 -0.67 11.20 6.61
CA GLN A 55 -1.31 11.41 7.92
C GLN A 55 -2.16 10.23 8.36
N THR A 56 -2.64 9.43 7.41
CA THR A 56 -3.47 8.26 7.68
C THR A 56 -2.82 7.02 7.07
N PRO A 57 -3.00 5.84 7.69
CA PRO A 57 -2.63 4.58 7.07
C PRO A 57 -3.58 4.27 5.90
N PRO A 58 -3.15 3.44 4.92
CA PRO A 58 -4.07 2.86 3.95
C PRO A 58 -5.08 1.95 4.64
N GLN A 59 -6.30 1.91 4.12
CA GLN A 59 -7.34 1.00 4.64
C GLN A 59 -6.94 -0.47 4.52
N PHE A 60 -6.22 -0.85 3.46
CA PHE A 60 -5.77 -2.22 3.20
C PHE A 60 -4.25 -2.31 3.14
N SER A 61 -3.70 -3.40 3.68
CA SER A 61 -2.26 -3.67 3.73
C SER A 61 -1.79 -4.55 2.58
N TYR A 62 -0.48 -4.52 2.29
CA TYR A 62 0.12 -5.45 1.32
C TYR A 62 -0.12 -6.90 1.73
N GLY A 63 -0.50 -7.75 0.77
CA GLY A 63 -0.80 -9.16 1.01
C GLY A 63 -2.21 -9.41 1.57
N GLU A 64 -2.96 -8.37 1.91
CA GLU A 64 -4.32 -8.51 2.44
C GLU A 64 -5.28 -9.06 1.38
N LYS A 65 -6.17 -9.96 1.83
CA LYS A 65 -7.25 -10.50 1.00
C LYS A 65 -8.43 -9.54 1.01
N ILE A 66 -8.84 -9.13 -0.18
CA ILE A 66 -9.92 -8.18 -0.41
C ILE A 66 -10.89 -8.73 -1.44
N VAL A 67 -12.07 -8.13 -1.51
CA VAL A 67 -13.07 -8.43 -2.52
C VAL A 67 -13.49 -7.13 -3.21
N PRO A 68 -13.59 -7.08 -4.55
CA PRO A 68 -14.21 -5.94 -5.23
C PRO A 68 -15.69 -5.85 -4.90
N HIS A 69 -16.16 -4.66 -4.53
CA HIS A 69 -17.52 -4.44 -4.04
C HIS A 69 -18.63 -4.91 -5.01
N ASN A 70 -18.36 -4.87 -6.32
CA ASN A 70 -19.34 -5.25 -7.36
C ASN A 70 -19.27 -6.72 -7.80
N HIS A 71 -18.26 -7.47 -7.34
CA HIS A 71 -17.98 -8.84 -7.79
C HIS A 71 -17.52 -9.67 -6.60
N PHE A 72 -18.46 -10.02 -5.72
CA PHE A 72 -18.16 -10.68 -4.45
C PHE A 72 -17.53 -12.07 -4.62
N ASP A 73 -17.79 -12.71 -5.74
CA ASP A 73 -17.26 -14.00 -6.17
C ASP A 73 -15.75 -13.97 -6.49
N ILE A 74 -15.16 -12.78 -6.58
CA ILE A 74 -13.76 -12.59 -6.95
C ILE A 74 -12.93 -12.20 -5.74
N ASN A 75 -12.01 -13.06 -5.35
CA ASN A 75 -11.03 -12.78 -4.30
C ASN A 75 -9.77 -12.17 -4.91
N GLY A 76 -9.32 -11.05 -4.35
CA GLY A 76 -8.08 -10.40 -4.71
C GLY A 76 -7.09 -10.31 -3.55
N ILE A 77 -5.82 -10.11 -3.87
CA ILE A 77 -4.75 -9.82 -2.91
C ILE A 77 -4.16 -8.46 -3.25
N VAL A 78 -4.00 -7.59 -2.26
CA VAL A 78 -3.33 -6.29 -2.43
C VAL A 78 -1.85 -6.51 -2.74
N VAL A 79 -1.40 -6.02 -3.89
CA VAL A 79 0.00 -6.14 -4.34
C VAL A 79 0.68 -4.79 -4.60
N GLY A 80 -0.10 -3.71 -4.62
CA GLY A 80 0.38 -2.35 -4.82
C GLY A 80 -0.52 -1.38 -4.06
N ILE A 81 0.08 -0.48 -3.30
CA ILE A 81 -0.60 0.63 -2.65
C ILE A 81 0.03 1.91 -3.18
N TYR A 82 -0.81 2.87 -3.56
CA TYR A 82 -0.36 4.10 -4.19
C TYR A 82 -1.19 5.28 -3.69
N TRP A 83 -0.65 6.48 -3.88
CA TRP A 83 -1.29 7.73 -3.47
C TRP A 83 -1.71 8.55 -4.68
N HIS A 84 -2.96 9.01 -4.70
CA HIS A 84 -3.44 9.93 -5.72
C HIS A 84 -3.33 11.38 -5.25
N PHE A 85 -2.24 12.06 -5.59
CA PHE A 85 -1.93 13.41 -5.07
C PHE A 85 -3.05 14.45 -5.23
N LYS A 86 -3.79 14.45 -6.35
CA LYS A 86 -4.88 15.42 -6.58
C LYS A 86 -6.15 15.11 -5.79
N LEU A 87 -6.41 13.84 -5.51
CA LEU A 87 -7.63 13.39 -4.82
C LEU A 87 -7.37 13.12 -3.34
N ASN A 88 -6.08 13.15 -2.93
CA ASN A 88 -5.62 12.94 -1.58
C ASN A 88 -6.14 11.63 -0.97
N CYS A 89 -6.09 10.54 -1.75
CA CYS A 89 -6.61 9.24 -1.37
C CYS A 89 -5.74 8.09 -1.85
N PHE A 90 -5.91 6.93 -1.23
CA PHE A 90 -5.26 5.70 -1.63
C PHE A 90 -5.93 5.05 -2.84
N TYR A 91 -5.12 4.40 -3.66
CA TYR A 91 -5.60 3.44 -4.63
C TYR A 91 -4.68 2.21 -4.66
N TYR A 92 -5.26 1.10 -5.09
CA TYR A 92 -4.68 -0.22 -4.96
C TYR A 92 -4.57 -0.88 -6.34
N ARG A 93 -3.51 -1.70 -6.48
CA ARG A 93 -3.44 -2.75 -7.48
C ARG A 93 -3.61 -4.08 -6.78
N ILE A 94 -4.42 -4.95 -7.38
CA ILE A 94 -4.75 -6.24 -6.82
C ILE A 94 -4.38 -7.35 -7.80
N ARG A 95 -4.02 -8.50 -7.24
CA ARG A 95 -3.87 -9.77 -7.96
C ARG A 95 -5.14 -10.59 -7.78
N ILE A 96 -5.67 -11.14 -8.87
CA ILE A 96 -6.79 -12.09 -8.87
C ILE A 96 -6.29 -13.36 -9.58
N GLY A 97 -6.29 -14.50 -8.86
CA GLY A 97 -5.56 -15.69 -9.29
C GLY A 97 -4.07 -15.35 -9.51
N ASP A 98 -3.53 -15.69 -10.69
CA ASP A 98 -2.12 -15.42 -11.03
C ASP A 98 -1.90 -14.06 -11.71
N LYS A 99 -2.97 -13.28 -11.96
CA LYS A 99 -2.88 -12.05 -12.76
C LYS A 99 -3.01 -10.80 -11.90
N ILE A 100 -2.01 -9.93 -11.97
CA ILE A 100 -2.10 -8.56 -11.47
C ILE A 100 -3.00 -7.76 -12.42
N LYS A 101 -4.03 -7.11 -11.87
CA LYS A 101 -4.93 -6.28 -12.68
C LYS A 101 -4.33 -4.89 -12.90
N SER A 102 -4.48 -4.38 -14.12
CA SER A 102 -4.08 -3.02 -14.50
C SER A 102 -5.03 -1.94 -13.95
N LYS A 103 -6.28 -2.32 -13.66
CA LYS A 103 -7.28 -1.44 -13.06
C LYS A 103 -6.80 -0.93 -11.69
N ARG A 104 -7.01 0.36 -11.46
CA ARG A 104 -6.87 1.00 -10.13
C ARG A 104 -8.17 0.81 -9.37
N TYR A 105 -8.06 0.38 -8.12
CA TYR A 105 -9.19 0.25 -7.21
C TYR A 105 -9.02 1.30 -6.11
N PHE A 106 -10.02 2.14 -5.87
CA PHE A 106 -10.04 3.02 -4.72
C PHE A 106 -10.59 2.29 -3.50
N GLU A 107 -10.42 2.85 -2.31
CA GLU A 107 -10.90 2.28 -1.04
C GLU A 107 -12.36 1.83 -1.12
N LYS A 108 -13.24 2.70 -1.62
CA LYS A 108 -14.67 2.42 -1.80
C LYS A 108 -14.99 1.27 -2.78
N ASP A 109 -14.04 0.90 -3.64
CA ASP A 109 -14.24 -0.16 -4.63
C ASP A 109 -13.95 -1.55 -4.03
N LEU A 110 -13.39 -1.60 -2.82
CA LEU A 110 -12.90 -2.79 -2.14
C LEU A 110 -13.55 -2.94 -0.77
N ILE A 111 -13.65 -4.18 -0.32
CA ILE A 111 -14.04 -4.54 1.04
C ILE A 111 -13.08 -5.61 1.55
N SER A 112 -12.92 -5.69 2.87
CA SER A 112 -12.15 -6.78 3.46
C SER A 112 -12.86 -8.10 3.17
N PHE A 113 -12.08 -9.18 3.03
CA PHE A 113 -12.66 -10.50 2.79
C PHE A 113 -13.56 -10.94 3.96
N GLU A 114 -13.22 -10.55 5.19
CA GLU A 114 -13.99 -10.85 6.41
C GLU A 114 -15.36 -10.16 6.39
N ASP A 115 -15.41 -8.85 6.10
CA ASP A 115 -16.68 -8.11 5.98
C ASP A 115 -17.57 -8.67 4.85
N SER A 116 -16.95 -9.21 3.80
CA SER A 116 -17.69 -9.81 2.68
C SER A 116 -18.37 -11.13 3.06
N ALA A 117 -17.80 -11.87 4.01
CA ALA A 117 -18.33 -13.14 4.48
C ALA A 117 -19.56 -12.92 5.37
N GLU A 118 -19.55 -11.89 6.22
CA GLU A 118 -20.68 -11.53 7.09
C GLU A 118 -21.91 -11.07 6.31
N ARG A 119 -21.73 -10.39 5.17
CA ARG A 119 -22.84 -9.93 4.31
C ARG A 119 -23.53 -11.03 3.51
N ARG A 120 -23.01 -12.26 3.55
CA ARG A 120 -23.59 -13.43 2.87
C ARG A 120 -24.44 -14.31 3.78
N ILE A 121 -24.55 -13.97 5.07
CA ILE A 121 -25.35 -14.66 6.08
C ILE A 121 -26.75 -14.06 6.13
#